data_AF-A0A949QGI8-F1
#
_entry.id   AF-A0A949QGI8-F1
#
_cell.length_a   1.000
_cell.length_b   1.000
_cell.length_c   1.000
_cell.angle_alpha   90.00
_cell.angle_beta   90.00
_cell.angle_gamma   90.00
#
_symmetry.space_group_name_H-M   'P 1'
#
loop_
_entity.id
_entity.type
_entity.pdbx_description
1 polymer ?
#
loop_
_entity_poly.entity_id
_entity_poly.type
_entity_poly.pdbx_seq_one_letter_code
_entity_poly.pdbx_strand_id
1 'polypeptide(L)' 'MPKLLHNHKDFNALISIVANNMSIAPALVEKDYWIMHCLYGLQKMNLTFELKGGTSLSKGYGFSAS' A
#
# COMPACT_ATOMS: atom_id res chain seq x y z
N MET A 1 1.07 -12.32 -15.31
CA MET A 1 0.59 -11.57 -14.12
C MET A 1 1.66 -11.62 -13.05
N PRO A 2 1.94 -10.52 -12.33
CA PRO A 2 2.95 -10.54 -11.26
C PRO A 2 2.51 -11.50 -10.15
N LYS A 3 3.46 -12.25 -9.58
CA LYS A 3 3.20 -13.13 -8.45
C LYS A 3 2.95 -12.28 -7.21
N LEU A 4 1.73 -12.33 -6.69
CA LEU A 4 1.33 -11.56 -5.50
C LEU A 4 1.85 -12.24 -4.22
N LEU A 5 2.27 -11.45 -3.24
CA LEU A 5 2.87 -11.96 -2.00
C LEU A 5 1.91 -12.86 -1.20
N HIS A 6 0.61 -12.58 -1.21
CA HIS A 6 -0.41 -13.41 -0.56
C HIS A 6 -0.62 -14.79 -1.22
N ASN A 7 -0.14 -14.99 -2.45
CA ASN A 7 -0.15 -16.32 -3.09
C ASN A 7 1.05 -17.18 -2.65
N HIS A 8 1.91 -16.66 -1.77
CA HIS A 8 3.03 -17.42 -1.23
C HIS A 8 2.56 -18.33 -0.09
N LYS A 9 2.98 -19.60 -0.10
CA LYS A 9 2.67 -20.58 0.95
C LYS A 9 3.09 -20.10 2.36
N ASP A 10 4.14 -19.29 2.43
CA ASP A 10 4.69 -18.76 3.68
C ASP A 10 4.17 -17.35 4.02
N PHE A 11 3.10 -16.88 3.38
CA PHE A 11 2.58 -15.52 3.59
C PHE A 11 2.32 -15.22 5.07
N ASN A 12 1.62 -16.11 5.78
CA ASN A 12 1.34 -15.93 7.22
C ASN A 12 2.61 -15.93 8.09
N ALA A 13 3.62 -16.72 7.70
CA ALA A 13 4.91 -16.73 8.40
C ALA A 13 5.64 -15.40 8.20
N LEU A 14 5.63 -14.86 6.98
CA LEU A 14 6.22 -13.54 6.68
C LEU A 14 5.53 -12.42 7.47
N ILE A 15 4.19 -12.42 7.53
CA ILE A 15 3.44 -11.45 8.36
C ILE A 15 3.84 -11.56 9.82
N SER A 16 3.95 -12.77 10.35
CA SER A 16 4.34 -13.01 11.76
C SER A 16 5.78 -12.56 12.04
N ILE A 17 6.72 -12.82 11.14
CA ILE A 17 8.12 -12.38 11.26
C ILE A 17 8.21 -10.85 11.27
N VAL A 18 7.53 -10.19 10.34
CA VAL A 18 7.51 -8.72 10.26
C VAL A 18 6.85 -8.11 11.49
N ALA A 19 5.71 -8.66 11.93
CA ALA A 19 5.02 -8.22 13.13
C ALA A 19 5.90 -8.32 14.38
N ASN A 20 6.61 -9.44 14.54
CA ASN A 20 7.57 -9.63 15.63
C ASN A 20 8.74 -8.65 15.53
N ASN A 21 9.30 -8.44 14.34
CA ASN A 21 10.43 -7.53 14.13
C ASN A 21 10.05 -6.07 14.44
N MET A 22 8.83 -5.68 14.09
CA MET A 22 8.27 -4.35 14.35
C MET A 22 7.63 -4.21 15.73
N SER A 23 7.54 -5.29 16.52
CA SER A 23 6.83 -5.33 17.82
C SER A 23 5.38 -4.81 17.74
N ILE A 24 4.66 -5.18 16.69
CA ILE A 24 3.24 -4.82 16.49
C ILE A 24 2.38 -6.07 16.31
N ALA A 25 1.07 -5.92 16.45
CA ALA A 25 0.14 -7.03 16.23
C ALA A 25 0.18 -7.51 14.76
N PRO A 26 0.26 -8.82 14.49
CA PRO A 26 0.23 -9.38 13.13
C PRO A 26 -0.95 -8.92 12.28
N ALA A 27 -2.12 -8.75 12.92
CA ALA A 27 -3.33 -8.24 12.26
C ALA A 27 -3.16 -6.83 11.69
N LEU A 28 -2.29 -5.98 12.27
CA LEU A 28 -2.01 -4.64 11.74
C LEU A 28 -1.15 -4.70 10.48
N VAL A 29 -0.14 -5.58 10.46
CA VAL A 29 0.71 -5.82 9.29
C VAL A 29 -0.10 -6.38 8.13
N GLU A 30 -0.98 -7.34 8.41
CA GLU A 30 -1.87 -7.91 7.40
C GLU A 30 -2.85 -6.86 6.86
N LYS A 31 -3.49 -6.08 7.73
CA LYS A 31 -4.36 -4.97 7.34
C LYS A 31 -3.64 -3.99 6.41
N ASP A 32 -2.44 -3.55 6.77
CA ASP A 32 -1.67 -2.61 5.96
C ASP A 32 -1.26 -3.22 4.62
N TYR A 33 -0.91 -4.52 4.59
CA TYR A 33 -0.65 -5.24 3.35
C TYR A 33 -1.86 -5.24 2.41
N TRP A 34 -3.07 -5.54 2.91
CA TRP A 34 -4.27 -5.56 2.09
C TRP A 34 -4.64 -4.18 1.53
N ILE A 35 -4.49 -3.12 2.34
CA ILE A 35 -4.70 -1.75 1.87
C ILE A 35 -3.74 -1.43 0.72
N MET A 36 -2.45 -1.70 0.92
CA MET A 36 -1.43 -1.48 -0.12
C MET A 36 -1.67 -2.33 -1.37
N HIS A 37 -2.14 -3.57 -1.20
CA HIS A 37 -2.47 -4.46 -2.30
C HIS A 37 -3.62 -3.91 -3.16
N CYS A 38 -4.68 -3.40 -2.52
CA CYS A 38 -5.78 -2.73 -3.20
C CYS A 38 -5.31 -1.47 -3.95
N LEU A 39 -4.49 -0.62 -3.32
CA LEU A 39 -3.92 0.56 -3.97
C LEU A 39 -3.06 0.19 -5.18
N TYR A 40 -2.23 -0.85 -5.06
CA TYR A 40 -1.44 -1.37 -6.18
C TYR A 40 -2.31 -1.87 -7.33
N GLY A 41 -3.39 -2.60 -7.02
CA GLY A 41 -4.37 -3.05 -8.01
C GLY A 41 -5.03 -1.88 -8.75
N LEU A 42 -5.42 -0.83 -8.03
CA LEU A 42 -6.00 0.39 -8.61
C LEU A 42 -5.00 1.15 -9.50
N GLN A 43 -3.74 1.28 -9.07
CA GLN A 43 -2.68 1.88 -9.89
C GLN A 43 -2.44 1.09 -11.18
N LYS A 44 -2.51 -0.25 -11.13
CA LYS A 44 -2.37 -1.12 -12.31
C LYS A 44 -3.53 -0.99 -13.30
N MET A 45 -4.68 -0.49 -12.87
CA MET A 45 -5.81 -0.14 -13.75
C MET A 45 -5.62 1.22 -14.45
N ASN A 46 -4.42 1.82 -14.36
CA ASN A 46 -4.09 3.13 -14.93
C ASN A 46 -4.98 4.26 -14.38
N LEU A 47 -5.61 4.02 -13.23
CA LEU A 47 -6.34 5.04 -12.47
C LEU A 47 -5.31 5.79 -11.64
N THR A 48 -5.06 7.05 -12.00
CA THR A 48 -4.22 7.96 -11.25
C THR A 48 -4.88 8.22 -9.88
N PHE A 49 -4.44 7.53 -8.84
CA PHE A 49 -4.98 7.71 -7.50
C PHE A 49 -4.16 8.78 -6.78
N GLU A 50 -4.72 9.98 -6.65
CA GLU A 50 -4.22 10.96 -5.66
C GLU A 50 -4.75 10.56 -4.29
N LEU A 51 -3.87 10.07 -3.41
CA LEU A 51 -4.17 9.93 -1.98
C LEU A 51 -4.36 11.33 -1.39
N LYS A 52 -5.57 11.88 -1.49
CA LYS A 52 -5.99 13.00 -0.63
C LYS A 52 -6.24 12.48 0.78
N GLY A 53 -5.16 12.17 1.50
CA GLY A 53 -5.19 12.21 2.96
C GLY A 53 -5.45 13.65 3.40
N GLY A 54 -6.04 13.88 4.57
CA GLY A 54 -6.47 15.19 5.10
C GLY A 54 -5.38 16.27 5.27
N THR A 55 -4.25 16.15 4.59
CA THR A 55 -3.15 17.11 4.47
C THR A 55 -2.94 17.52 3.00
N SER A 56 -3.99 17.51 2.17
CA SER A 56 -3.96 18.13 0.82
C SER A 56 -4.14 19.65 0.84
N LEU A 57 -3.59 20.32 1.86
CA LEU A 57 -3.52 21.78 1.93
C LEU A 57 -2.07 22.24 2.18
N SER A 58 -1.16 21.87 1.28
CA SER A 58 0.10 22.61 1.15
C SER A 58 0.68 22.47 -0.25
N LYS A 59 0.33 23.47 -1.06
CA LYS A 59 0.92 23.89 -2.34
C LYS A 59 0.63 22.95 -3.50
N GLY A 60 -0.24 23.30 -4.43
CA GLY A 60 -0.35 24.62 -5.03
C GLY A 60 0.02 24.46 -6.49
N TYR A 61 -1.03 24.40 -7.30
CA TYR A 61 -1.00 24.43 -8.76
C TYR A 61 0.12 25.30 -9.32
N GLY A 62 0.88 24.73 -10.25
CA GLY A 62 1.88 25.41 -11.06
C GLY A 62 2.01 24.77 -12.43
N PHE A 63 0.88 24.54 -13.11
CA PHE A 63 0.86 24.37 -14.57
C PHE A 63 1.10 25.75 -15.20
N SER A 64 2.17 25.88 -15.99
CA SER A 64 2.21 26.59 -17.28
C SER A 64 3.54 26.20 -17.93
N ALA A 65 3.58 25.31 -18.92
CA ALA A 65 3.30 25.61 -20.32
C ALA A 65 4.01 26.90 -20.79
N SER A 66 5.24 26.74 -21.30
CA SER A 66 5.85 27.42 -22.46
C SER A 66 7.25 26.86 -22.68
#